data_AF-A0A2V8CHE1-F1
#
_entry.id   AF-A0A2V8CHE1-F1
#
_cell.length_a   1.000
_cell.length_b   1.000
_cell.length_c   1.000
_cell.angle_alpha   90.00
_cell.angle_beta   90.00
_cell.angle_gamma   90.00
#
_symmetry.space_group_name_H-M   'P 1'
#
loop_
_entity.id
_entity.type
_entity.pdbx_description
1 polymer ?
#
loop_
_entity_poly.entity_id
_entity_poly.type
_entity_poly.pdbx_seq_one_letter_code
_entity_poly.pdbx_strand_id
1 'polypeptide(L)'
;MADFEIVFRTHSEIEAQIVRGLLEAHGIMSVLSSAVPHSIFPLSVEGLNDVRIGVHSSEADEALRIIEDHRTELKNGEVIRLRDEFETLQQAIGYRFKDRGLLEHAMTHTSRANEDVSGGVVDNESMEFLGDALLGFVVADLLFHEFPEFDEGEKSKTKASLVSTASLARQAERLRIGEHLLLGKGEEKTGGRRKQALLADGYEALLAAIYLDGGIEPARGFITREFRDLIADVRRHGVGGEDYKSALQELLQSRDQPLPEYRLVNTLGPDHSKLFEVEVVVRGEPLSRATGSSKKDAEQEAARAALEKLKSP
;
A
#
# COMPACT_ATOMS: atom_id res chain seq x y z
N MET A 1 -28.56 0.58 43.63
CA MET A 1 -27.73 0.88 42.45
C MET A 1 -26.60 -0.12 42.51
N ALA A 2 -26.45 -0.99 41.52
CA ALA A 2 -25.34 -1.94 41.49
C ALA A 2 -24.04 -1.13 41.44
N ASP A 3 -23.19 -1.32 42.44
CA ASP A 3 -21.99 -0.51 42.63
C ASP A 3 -20.89 -1.15 41.77
N PHE A 4 -20.47 -0.48 40.70
CA PHE A 4 -19.45 -0.99 39.78
C PHE A 4 -18.12 -0.28 40.03
N GLU A 5 -17.05 -1.05 40.10
CA GLU A 5 -15.67 -0.55 40.27
C GLU A 5 -14.87 -0.78 38.98
N ILE A 6 -14.10 0.23 38.57
CA ILE A 6 -13.25 0.14 37.37
C ILE A 6 -11.98 -0.63 37.72
N VAL A 7 -11.81 -1.81 37.12
CA VAL A 7 -10.68 -2.71 37.37
C VAL A 7 -9.63 -2.70 36.25
N PHE A 8 -9.96 -2.15 35.08
CA PHE A 8 -9.02 -2.05 33.96
C PHE A 8 -9.28 -0.80 33.11
N ARG A 9 -8.20 -0.20 32.59
CA ARG A 9 -8.23 0.93 31.65
C ARG A 9 -7.23 0.68 30.55
N THR A 10 -7.63 0.89 29.30
CA THR A 10 -6.76 0.79 28.14
C THR A 10 -7.21 1.73 27.02
N HIS A 11 -6.28 1.99 26.10
CA HIS A 11 -6.55 2.65 24.83
C HIS A 11 -6.72 1.67 23.66
N SER A 12 -6.53 0.36 23.92
CA SER A 12 -6.65 -0.71 22.94
C SER A 12 -7.96 -1.48 23.13
N GLU A 13 -8.82 -1.48 22.10
CA GLU A 13 -10.04 -2.29 22.13
C GLU A 13 -9.73 -3.79 22.23
N ILE A 14 -8.65 -4.24 21.58
CA ILE A 14 -8.22 -5.65 21.63
C ILE A 14 -7.84 -6.04 23.06
N GLU A 15 -7.06 -5.21 23.77
CA GLU A 15 -6.73 -5.46 25.18
C GLU A 15 -7.99 -5.48 26.05
N ALA A 16 -8.95 -4.59 25.78
CA ALA A 16 -10.20 -4.56 26.53
C ALA A 16 -11.02 -5.83 26.30
N GLN A 17 -11.10 -6.33 25.07
CA GLN A 17 -11.81 -7.59 24.75
C GLN A 17 -11.12 -8.80 25.39
N ILE A 18 -9.78 -8.85 25.38
CA ILE A 18 -9.01 -9.92 26.03
C ILE A 18 -9.28 -9.95 27.53
N VAL A 19 -9.21 -8.80 28.21
CA VAL A 19 -9.50 -8.71 29.64
C VAL A 19 -10.95 -9.07 29.93
N ARG A 20 -11.89 -8.69 29.05
CA ARG A 20 -13.30 -9.07 29.21
C ARG A 20 -13.49 -10.58 29.10
N GLY A 21 -12.92 -11.21 28.06
CA GLY A 21 -12.98 -12.66 27.86
C GLY A 21 -12.33 -13.43 29.01
N LEU A 22 -11.24 -12.89 29.57
CA LEU A 22 -10.57 -13.45 30.75
C LEU A 22 -11.49 -13.44 31.98
N LEU A 23 -12.15 -12.31 32.27
CA LEU A 23 -13.08 -12.18 33.40
C LEU A 23 -14.32 -13.05 33.20
N GLU A 24 -14.89 -13.08 31.99
CA GLU A 24 -16.02 -13.95 31.63
C GLU A 24 -15.69 -15.44 31.81
N ALA A 25 -14.48 -15.87 31.43
CA ALA A 25 -14.02 -17.25 31.63
C ALA A 25 -13.93 -17.66 33.11
N HIS A 26 -13.77 -16.67 34.02
CA HIS A 26 -13.78 -16.86 35.46
C HIS A 26 -15.15 -16.57 36.10
N GLY A 27 -16.19 -16.37 35.28
CA GLY A 27 -17.57 -16.14 35.74
C GLY A 27 -17.84 -14.73 36.25
N ILE A 28 -16.89 -13.79 36.08
CA ILE A 28 -17.04 -12.40 36.53
C ILE A 28 -17.69 -11.58 35.41
N MET A 29 -18.88 -11.04 35.69
CA MET A 29 -19.58 -10.18 34.76
C MET A 29 -18.94 -8.79 34.72
N SER A 30 -18.62 -8.31 33.52
CA SER A 30 -17.97 -7.01 33.33
C SER A 30 -18.75 -6.11 32.36
N VAL A 31 -18.63 -4.80 32.57
CA VAL A 31 -19.30 -3.74 31.79
C VAL A 31 -18.22 -2.88 31.14
N LEU A 32 -18.38 -2.64 29.84
CA LEU A 32 -17.49 -1.77 29.08
C LEU A 32 -18.09 -0.36 29.01
N SER A 33 -17.29 0.64 29.36
CA SER A 33 -17.64 2.06 29.22
C SER A 33 -16.57 2.75 28.38
N SER A 34 -16.99 3.36 27.28
CA SER A 34 -16.17 4.22 26.42
C SER A 34 -16.76 5.63 26.39
N ALA A 35 -15.90 6.64 26.22
CA ALA A 35 -16.31 8.04 26.18
C ALA A 35 -16.95 8.47 24.84
N VAL A 36 -16.95 7.62 23.80
CA VAL A 36 -17.48 7.96 22.46
C VAL A 36 -18.42 6.85 21.95
N PRO A 37 -19.57 7.20 21.34
CA PRO A 37 -20.44 6.21 20.67
C PRO A 37 -19.69 5.54 19.50
N HIS A 38 -19.54 4.22 19.57
CA HIS A 38 -18.75 3.35 18.69
C HIS A 38 -19.19 3.25 17.21
N SER A 39 -20.00 4.16 16.67
CA SER A 39 -20.70 3.89 15.41
C SER A 39 -20.09 4.45 14.12
N ILE A 40 -18.99 5.23 14.12
CA ILE A 40 -18.58 5.91 12.86
C ILE A 40 -17.07 5.94 12.56
N PHE A 41 -16.15 5.79 13.52
CA PHE A 41 -14.70 5.91 13.23
C PHE A 41 -13.81 5.02 14.11
N PRO A 42 -12.91 4.19 13.54
CA PRO A 42 -11.84 3.52 14.27
C PRO A 42 -10.57 4.39 14.29
N LEU A 43 -10.69 5.66 14.68
CA LEU A 43 -9.55 6.58 14.78
C LEU A 43 -9.14 6.75 16.24
N SER A 44 -7.94 6.26 16.57
CA SER A 44 -7.23 6.59 17.80
C SER A 44 -6.66 8.01 17.70
N VAL A 45 -7.45 9.02 18.06
CA VAL A 45 -6.91 10.36 18.34
C VAL A 45 -6.35 10.34 19.76
N GLU A 46 -5.08 10.72 19.93
CA GLU A 46 -4.41 10.81 21.24
C GLU A 46 -5.32 11.51 22.27
N GLY A 47 -5.70 10.76 23.31
CA GLY A 47 -6.48 11.25 24.45
C GLY A 47 -7.99 10.99 24.44
N LEU A 48 -8.57 10.35 23.41
CA LEU A 48 -10.03 10.21 23.25
C LEU A 48 -10.61 8.78 23.34
N ASN A 49 -9.77 7.74 23.45
CA ASN A 49 -10.19 6.32 23.54
C ASN A 49 -9.89 5.73 24.93
N ASP A 50 -10.54 6.20 26.01
CA ASP A 50 -10.41 5.58 27.33
C ASP A 50 -11.46 4.48 27.49
N VAL A 51 -11.06 3.24 27.23
CA VAL A 51 -11.92 2.06 27.43
C VAL A 51 -11.76 1.59 28.87
N ARG A 52 -12.86 1.63 29.61
CA ARG A 52 -12.91 1.24 31.03
C ARG A 52 -13.72 -0.03 31.19
N ILE A 53 -13.16 -0.99 31.92
CA ILE A 53 -13.85 -2.22 32.31
C ILE A 53 -14.23 -2.09 33.78
N GLY A 54 -15.53 -2.10 34.04
CA GLY A 54 -16.10 -2.15 35.38
C GLY A 54 -16.62 -3.53 35.72
N VAL A 55 -16.47 -3.96 36.97
CA VAL A 55 -17.10 -5.17 37.53
C VAL A 55 -17.90 -4.80 38.76
N HIS A 56 -18.74 -5.71 39.26
CA HIS A 56 -19.45 -5.45 40.51
C HIS A 56 -18.45 -5.32 41.66
N SER A 57 -18.66 -4.37 42.58
CA SER A 57 -17.68 -4.05 43.63
C SER A 57 -17.34 -5.23 44.54
N SER A 58 -18.24 -6.20 44.68
CA SER A 58 -17.96 -7.44 45.43
C SER A 58 -16.97 -8.39 44.74
N GLU A 59 -16.76 -8.23 43.43
CA GLU A 59 -15.90 -9.05 42.58
C GLU A 59 -14.61 -8.30 42.18
N ALA A 60 -14.45 -7.03 42.58
CA ALA A 60 -13.35 -6.17 42.14
C ALA A 60 -11.97 -6.71 42.56
N ASP A 61 -11.83 -7.14 43.81
CA ASP A 61 -10.57 -7.73 44.31
C ASP A 61 -10.19 -9.01 43.57
N GLU A 62 -11.17 -9.83 43.20
CA GLU A 62 -10.95 -11.08 42.48
C GLU A 62 -10.61 -10.81 41.01
N ALA A 63 -11.32 -9.89 40.37
CA ALA A 63 -11.04 -9.42 39.02
C ALA A 63 -9.64 -8.82 38.89
N LEU A 64 -9.21 -7.99 39.84
CA LEU A 64 -7.87 -7.41 39.87
C LEU A 64 -6.78 -8.48 40.02
N ARG A 65 -7.02 -9.51 40.85
CA ARG A 65 -6.10 -10.65 40.99
C ARG A 65 -5.99 -11.44 39.70
N ILE A 66 -7.12 -11.79 39.06
CA ILE A 66 -7.13 -12.52 37.79
C ILE A 66 -6.36 -11.74 36.71
N ILE A 67 -6.60 -10.42 36.59
CA ILE A 67 -5.91 -9.56 35.63
C ILE A 67 -4.40 -9.53 35.90
N GLU A 68 -3.99 -9.39 37.16
CA GLU A 68 -2.57 -9.31 37.53
C GLU A 68 -1.85 -10.66 37.44
N ASP A 69 -2.52 -11.75 37.81
CA ASP A 69 -2.00 -13.12 37.69
C ASP A 69 -1.75 -13.46 36.21
N HIS A 70 -2.69 -13.14 35.32
CA HIS A 70 -2.50 -13.33 33.87
C HIS A 70 -1.43 -12.38 33.30
N ARG A 71 -1.31 -11.15 33.82
CA ARG A 71 -0.20 -10.23 33.47
C ARG A 71 1.16 -10.78 33.93
N THR A 72 1.20 -11.57 35.00
CA THR A 72 2.41 -12.20 35.55
C THR A 72 2.73 -13.51 34.82
N GLU A 73 1.73 -14.28 34.39
CA GLU A 73 1.89 -15.41 33.48
C GLU A 73 2.45 -14.96 32.12
N LEU A 74 2.07 -13.77 31.62
CA LEU A 74 2.70 -13.17 30.44
C LEU A 74 4.17 -12.74 30.64
N LYS A 75 4.68 -12.64 31.87
CA LYS A 75 6.11 -12.36 32.12
C LYS A 75 7.00 -13.62 32.05
N ASN A 76 6.43 -14.81 32.31
CA ASN A 76 7.18 -16.07 32.41
C ASN A 76 6.71 -17.18 31.45
N GLY A 77 5.52 -17.08 30.88
CA GLY A 77 5.13 -17.78 29.67
C GLY A 77 5.58 -16.94 28.49
N GLU A 78 6.15 -17.57 27.47
CA GLU A 78 6.34 -16.90 26.19
C GLU A 78 4.98 -16.32 25.77
N VAL A 79 4.82 -15.00 25.93
CA VAL A 79 3.91 -14.26 25.08
C VAL A 79 4.43 -14.55 23.69
N ILE A 80 3.73 -15.42 22.97
CA ILE A 80 3.78 -15.38 21.52
C ILE A 80 3.22 -14.00 21.20
N ARG A 81 4.08 -12.96 21.26
CA ARG A 81 3.85 -11.70 20.58
C ARG A 81 3.31 -12.13 19.22
N LEU A 82 2.20 -11.54 18.76
CA LEU A 82 1.83 -11.64 17.34
C LEU A 82 3.15 -11.59 16.57
N ARG A 83 3.43 -12.73 15.93
CA ARG A 83 4.79 -13.16 15.62
C ARG A 83 5.48 -12.07 14.83
N ASP A 84 6.79 -12.18 14.65
CA ASP A 84 7.59 -11.36 13.74
C ASP A 84 7.14 -11.44 12.24
N GLU A 85 5.84 -11.60 11.95
CA GLU A 85 5.17 -11.79 10.66
C GLU A 85 5.38 -10.62 9.70
N PHE A 86 5.61 -9.42 10.23
CA PHE A 86 5.88 -8.23 9.42
C PHE A 86 7.29 -7.69 9.61
N GLU A 87 8.19 -8.42 10.27
CA GLU A 87 9.57 -7.95 10.46
C GLU A 87 10.29 -7.75 9.12
N THR A 88 10.09 -8.68 8.16
CA THR A 88 10.64 -8.56 6.81
C THR A 88 10.02 -7.40 6.04
N LEU A 89 8.71 -7.14 6.22
CA LEU A 89 8.04 -6.01 5.58
C LEU A 89 8.58 -4.69 6.12
N GLN A 90 8.69 -4.54 7.44
CA GLN A 90 9.27 -3.36 8.10
C GLN A 90 10.70 -3.07 7.64
N GLN A 91 11.51 -4.12 7.45
CA GLN A 91 12.85 -4.00 6.89
C GLN A 91 12.81 -3.54 5.43
N ALA A 92 11.95 -4.13 4.61
CA ALA A 92 11.81 -3.78 3.19
C ALA A 92 11.37 -2.32 3.00
N ILE A 93 10.44 -1.84 3.83
CA ILE A 93 9.95 -0.44 3.76
C ILE A 93 10.89 0.55 4.47
N GLY A 94 11.88 0.06 5.24
CA GLY A 94 12.80 0.90 6.00
C GLY A 94 12.10 1.74 7.08
N TYR A 95 11.00 1.24 7.65
CA TYR A 95 10.20 1.90 8.68
C TYR A 95 9.84 0.90 9.79
N ARG A 96 10.08 1.30 11.04
CA ARG A 96 9.79 0.51 12.24
C ARG A 96 8.56 1.11 12.91
N PHE A 97 7.46 0.35 12.92
CA PHE A 97 6.21 0.79 13.53
C PHE A 97 6.33 0.83 15.05
N LYS A 98 5.80 1.90 15.67
CA LYS A 98 5.61 1.96 17.12
C LYS A 98 4.37 1.15 17.49
N ASP A 99 3.28 1.37 16.77
CA ASP A 99 2.06 0.58 16.84
C ASP A 99 2.00 -0.42 15.66
N ARG A 100 2.23 -1.69 15.95
CA ARG A 100 2.17 -2.77 14.95
C ARG A 100 0.73 -3.10 14.54
N GLY A 101 -0.27 -2.73 15.34
CA GLY A 101 -1.68 -2.92 15.00
C GLY A 101 -2.08 -2.13 13.75
N LEU A 102 -1.48 -0.96 13.52
CA LEU A 102 -1.69 -0.18 12.29
C LEU A 102 -1.18 -0.92 11.04
N LEU A 103 -0.05 -1.62 11.16
CA LEU A 103 0.50 -2.40 10.05
C LEU A 103 -0.35 -3.64 9.78
N GLU A 104 -0.78 -4.34 10.82
CA GLU A 104 -1.69 -5.48 10.68
C GLU A 104 -3.02 -5.06 10.05
N HIS A 105 -3.61 -3.94 10.49
CA HIS A 105 -4.82 -3.36 9.94
C HIS A 105 -4.64 -3.03 8.45
N ALA A 106 -3.56 -2.34 8.07
CA ALA A 106 -3.28 -2.04 6.67
C ALA A 106 -3.17 -3.29 5.77
N MET A 107 -2.64 -4.39 6.32
CA MET A 107 -2.50 -5.65 5.60
C MET A 107 -3.77 -6.52 5.63
N THR A 108 -4.81 -6.13 6.36
CA THR A 108 -6.05 -6.89 6.52
C THR A 108 -7.07 -6.55 5.44
N HIS A 109 -7.26 -7.45 4.49
CA HIS A 109 -8.26 -7.29 3.43
C HIS A 109 -9.68 -7.59 3.94
N THR A 110 -10.70 -6.97 3.34
CA THR A 110 -12.12 -7.19 3.69
C THR A 110 -12.55 -8.67 3.72
N SER A 111 -11.99 -9.50 2.84
CA SER A 111 -12.29 -10.95 2.85
C SER A 111 -11.82 -11.65 4.13
N ARG A 112 -10.80 -11.14 4.81
CA ARG A 112 -10.35 -11.65 6.11
C ARG A 112 -11.25 -11.17 7.23
N ALA A 113 -11.61 -9.89 7.23
CA ALA A 113 -12.53 -9.29 8.20
C ALA A 113 -13.91 -9.99 8.17
N ASN A 114 -14.44 -10.25 6.98
CA ASN A 114 -15.73 -10.93 6.79
C ASN A 114 -15.75 -12.40 7.22
N GLU A 115 -14.59 -13.06 7.30
CA GLU A 115 -14.48 -14.44 7.81
C GLU A 115 -14.37 -14.48 9.35
N ASP A 116 -14.11 -13.34 9.99
CA ASP A 116 -14.00 -13.27 11.44
C ASP A 116 -15.38 -13.21 12.11
N VAL A 117 -15.75 -14.29 12.79
CA VAL A 117 -17.06 -14.45 13.43
C VAL A 117 -17.21 -13.51 14.64
N SER A 118 -16.09 -13.01 15.20
CA SER A 118 -16.11 -12.09 16.33
C SER A 118 -16.44 -10.64 15.95
N GLY A 119 -16.26 -10.28 14.67
CA GLY A 119 -16.40 -8.91 14.17
C GLY A 119 -15.34 -7.95 14.71
N GLY A 120 -14.30 -8.45 15.36
CA GLY A 120 -13.22 -7.65 15.95
C GLY A 120 -12.11 -7.30 14.97
N VAL A 121 -12.12 -7.86 13.76
CA VAL A 121 -11.15 -7.59 12.70
C VAL A 121 -11.69 -6.50 11.79
N VAL A 122 -10.95 -5.40 11.67
CA VAL A 122 -11.28 -4.28 10.78
C VAL A 122 -10.49 -4.40 9.49
N ASP A 123 -11.15 -4.19 8.36
CA ASP A 123 -10.49 -4.19 7.04
C ASP A 123 -9.77 -2.88 6.73
N ASN A 124 -8.94 -2.93 5.70
CA ASN A 124 -8.08 -1.84 5.29
C ASN A 124 -8.74 -0.79 4.38
N GLU A 125 -10.04 -0.86 4.06
CA GLU A 125 -10.67 0.03 3.06
C GLU A 125 -10.59 1.51 3.47
N SER A 126 -10.75 1.80 4.77
CA SER A 126 -10.59 3.18 5.27
C SER A 126 -9.14 3.67 5.24
N MET A 127 -8.17 2.76 5.38
CA MET A 127 -6.74 3.08 5.26
C MET A 127 -6.34 3.26 3.79
N GLU A 128 -6.87 2.45 2.88
CA GLU A 128 -6.72 2.63 1.43
C GLU A 128 -7.16 4.03 1.02
N PHE A 129 -8.37 4.45 1.40
CA PHE A 129 -8.89 5.78 1.09
C PHE A 129 -7.97 6.91 1.59
N LEU A 130 -7.48 6.82 2.82
CA LEU A 130 -6.55 7.81 3.38
C LEU A 130 -5.19 7.77 2.65
N GLY A 131 -4.73 6.57 2.30
CA GLY A 131 -3.49 6.30 1.60
C GLY A 131 -3.45 6.89 0.20
N ASP A 132 -4.51 6.69 -0.59
CA ASP A 132 -4.67 7.29 -1.93
C ASP A 132 -4.60 8.82 -1.86
N ALA A 133 -5.37 9.43 -0.95
CA ALA A 133 -5.37 10.89 -0.79
C ALA A 133 -3.97 11.43 -0.43
N LEU A 134 -3.29 10.76 0.50
CA LEU A 134 -1.93 11.09 0.93
C LEU A 134 -0.93 10.95 -0.22
N LEU A 135 -0.95 9.82 -0.91
CA LEU A 135 -0.09 9.53 -2.05
C LEU A 135 -0.30 10.57 -3.15
N GLY A 136 -1.56 10.84 -3.48
CA GLY A 136 -1.95 11.80 -4.50
C GLY A 136 -1.48 13.21 -4.19
N PHE A 137 -1.47 13.62 -2.92
CA PHE A 137 -0.91 14.90 -2.49
C PHE A 137 0.62 14.93 -2.63
N VAL A 138 1.32 13.94 -2.08
CA VAL A 138 2.79 13.90 -2.09
C VAL A 138 3.33 13.82 -3.51
N VAL A 139 2.72 13.01 -4.38
CA VAL A 139 3.14 12.92 -5.80
C VAL A 139 2.87 14.23 -6.54
N ALA A 140 1.75 14.91 -6.28
CA ALA A 140 1.48 16.22 -6.87
C ALA A 140 2.53 17.26 -6.46
N ASP A 141 2.91 17.27 -5.18
CA ASP A 141 3.95 18.14 -4.62
C ASP A 141 5.33 17.85 -5.26
N LEU A 142 5.70 16.57 -5.39
CA LEU A 142 6.93 16.16 -6.08
C LEU A 142 6.94 16.63 -7.54
N LEU A 143 5.84 16.43 -8.28
CA LEU A 143 5.77 16.85 -9.68
C LEU A 143 5.81 18.37 -9.83
N PHE A 144 5.21 19.11 -8.90
CA PHE A 144 5.26 20.57 -8.90
C PHE A 144 6.69 21.10 -8.79
N HIS A 145 7.51 20.48 -7.94
CA HIS A 145 8.88 20.90 -7.69
C HIS A 145 9.91 20.33 -8.69
N GLU A 146 9.76 19.08 -9.12
CA GLU A 146 10.71 18.41 -10.00
C GLU A 146 10.52 18.72 -11.49
N PHE A 147 9.33 19.19 -11.88
CA PHE A 147 8.97 19.53 -13.27
C PHE A 147 8.26 20.88 -13.35
N PRO A 148 8.94 21.99 -13.01
CA PRO A 148 8.37 23.34 -13.10
C PRO A 148 7.93 23.71 -14.52
N GLU A 149 8.51 23.09 -15.54
CA GLU A 149 8.22 23.28 -16.96
C GLU A 149 6.94 22.61 -17.45
N PHE A 150 6.44 21.59 -16.74
CA PHE A 150 5.20 20.90 -17.13
C PHE A 150 3.99 21.80 -16.89
N ASP A 151 3.02 21.77 -17.81
CA ASP A 151 1.72 22.38 -17.59
C ASP A 151 0.82 21.54 -16.64
N GLU A 152 -0.40 22.04 -16.38
CA GLU A 152 -1.37 21.35 -15.51
C GLU A 152 -1.80 19.98 -16.04
N GLY A 153 -2.01 19.87 -17.36
CA GLY A 153 -2.44 18.63 -18.01
C GLY A 153 -1.33 17.58 -17.98
N GLU A 154 -0.11 18.00 -18.25
CA GLU A 154 1.11 17.19 -18.17
C GLU A 154 1.35 16.65 -16.75
N LYS A 155 1.24 17.52 -15.73
CA LYS A 155 1.32 17.12 -14.31
C LYS A 155 0.22 16.14 -13.94
N SER A 156 -1.02 16.40 -14.35
CA SER A 156 -2.17 15.54 -14.06
C SER A 156 -2.05 14.15 -14.71
N LYS A 157 -1.65 14.09 -15.98
CA LYS A 157 -1.42 12.82 -16.70
C LYS A 157 -0.26 12.04 -16.11
N THR A 158 0.82 12.71 -15.74
CA THR A 158 1.97 12.08 -15.06
C THR A 158 1.55 11.50 -13.71
N LYS A 159 0.86 12.30 -12.88
CA LYS A 159 0.35 11.85 -11.59
C LYS A 159 -0.50 10.60 -11.75
N ALA A 160 -1.50 10.63 -12.63
CA ALA A 160 -2.40 9.49 -12.88
C ALA A 160 -1.64 8.22 -13.31
N SER A 161 -0.58 8.36 -14.11
CA SER A 161 0.28 7.23 -14.47
C SER A 161 1.04 6.67 -13.27
N LEU A 162 1.67 7.55 -12.48
CA LEU A 162 2.49 7.19 -11.33
C LEU A 162 1.70 6.49 -10.22
N VAL A 163 0.47 6.97 -9.94
CA VAL A 163 -0.42 6.42 -8.90
C VAL A 163 -1.43 5.41 -9.43
N SER A 164 -1.29 4.97 -10.68
CA SER A 164 -2.20 3.95 -11.24
C SER A 164 -2.07 2.61 -10.51
N THR A 165 -3.16 1.83 -10.44
CA THR A 165 -3.19 0.47 -9.88
C THR A 165 -2.04 -0.40 -10.41
N ALA A 166 -1.75 -0.33 -11.72
CA ALA A 166 -0.65 -1.09 -12.32
C ALA A 166 0.73 -0.64 -11.82
N SER A 167 0.92 0.66 -11.58
CA SER A 167 2.16 1.21 -11.01
C SER A 167 2.32 0.80 -9.55
N LEU A 168 1.27 0.97 -8.75
CA LEU A 168 1.27 0.64 -7.32
C LEU A 168 1.42 -0.86 -7.09
N ALA A 169 0.75 -1.71 -7.87
CA ALA A 169 0.93 -3.15 -7.81
C ALA A 169 2.39 -3.56 -8.05
N ARG A 170 3.10 -2.92 -8.99
CA ARG A 170 4.54 -3.20 -9.21
C ARG A 170 5.40 -2.78 -8.01
N GLN A 171 5.09 -1.65 -7.37
CA GLN A 171 5.81 -1.25 -6.16
C GLN A 171 5.51 -2.21 -5.00
N ALA A 172 4.26 -2.64 -4.85
CA ALA A 172 3.84 -3.63 -3.88
C ALA A 172 4.53 -5.00 -4.11
N GLU A 173 4.70 -5.42 -5.35
CA GLU A 173 5.46 -6.63 -5.71
C GLU A 173 6.93 -6.52 -5.31
N ARG A 174 7.57 -5.38 -5.55
CA ARG A 174 8.98 -5.13 -5.14
C ARG A 174 9.14 -5.23 -3.63
N LEU A 175 8.17 -4.73 -2.87
CA LEU A 175 8.13 -4.80 -1.41
C LEU A 175 7.57 -6.13 -0.89
N ARG A 176 7.15 -7.03 -1.78
CA ARG A 176 6.56 -8.34 -1.46
C ARG A 176 5.32 -8.23 -0.55
N ILE A 177 4.54 -7.15 -0.68
CA ILE A 177 3.33 -6.90 0.12
C ILE A 177 2.35 -8.08 0.05
N GLY A 178 2.22 -8.72 -1.11
CA GLY A 178 1.33 -9.87 -1.29
C GLY A 178 1.61 -11.04 -0.33
N GLU A 179 2.84 -11.20 0.16
CA GLU A 179 3.20 -12.24 1.14
C GLU A 179 2.71 -11.90 2.56
N HIS A 180 2.45 -10.62 2.79
CA HIS A 180 2.05 -10.06 4.08
C HIS A 180 0.55 -9.79 4.18
N LEU A 181 -0.18 -9.77 3.06
CA LEU A 181 -1.64 -9.59 3.07
C LEU A 181 -2.33 -10.70 3.90
N LEU A 182 -3.22 -10.27 4.78
CA LEU A 182 -4.11 -11.14 5.54
C LEU A 182 -5.43 -11.26 4.76
N LEU A 183 -5.62 -12.43 4.14
CA LEU A 183 -6.75 -12.73 3.27
C LEU A 183 -7.65 -13.81 3.87
N GLY A 184 -8.94 -13.75 3.55
CA GLY A 184 -9.85 -14.87 3.80
C GLY A 184 -9.49 -16.09 2.96
N LYS A 185 -9.87 -17.29 3.41
CA LYS A 185 -9.59 -18.57 2.74
C LYS A 185 -10.11 -18.60 1.30
N GLY A 186 -11.26 -17.99 1.04
CA GLY A 186 -11.82 -17.90 -0.31
C GLY A 186 -10.93 -17.08 -1.25
N GLU A 187 -10.54 -15.89 -0.80
CA GLU A 187 -9.72 -14.96 -1.57
C GLU A 187 -8.31 -15.54 -1.82
N GLU A 188 -7.73 -16.15 -0.79
CA GLU A 188 -6.46 -16.87 -0.86
C GLU A 188 -6.47 -17.96 -1.95
N LYS A 189 -7.51 -18.80 -1.99
CA LYS A 189 -7.65 -19.88 -2.99
C LYS A 189 -7.74 -19.38 -4.42
N THR A 190 -8.26 -18.18 -4.63
CA THR A 190 -8.34 -17.56 -5.97
C THR A 190 -7.06 -16.82 -6.37
N GLY A 191 -6.01 -16.89 -5.56
CA GLY A 191 -4.74 -16.23 -5.81
C GLY A 191 -4.74 -14.74 -5.49
N GLY A 192 -5.57 -14.29 -4.53
CA GLY A 192 -5.71 -12.89 -4.14
C GLY A 192 -4.39 -12.15 -3.90
N ARG A 193 -3.38 -12.83 -3.34
CA ARG A 193 -2.02 -12.28 -3.10
C ARG A 193 -1.30 -11.74 -4.34
N ARG A 194 -1.74 -12.11 -5.54
CA ARG A 194 -1.15 -11.70 -6.82
C ARG A 194 -2.09 -10.82 -7.66
N LYS A 195 -3.29 -10.52 -7.15
CA LYS A 195 -4.22 -9.63 -7.86
C LYS A 195 -3.70 -8.20 -7.75
N GLN A 196 -3.62 -7.50 -8.89
CA GLN A 196 -3.08 -6.15 -8.94
C GLN A 196 -3.88 -5.16 -8.08
N ALA A 197 -5.21 -5.30 -8.04
CA ALA A 197 -6.07 -4.49 -7.17
C ALA A 197 -5.64 -4.62 -5.70
N LEU A 198 -5.71 -5.83 -5.12
CA LEU A 198 -5.35 -6.07 -3.71
C LEU A 198 -3.92 -5.63 -3.36
N LEU A 199 -2.97 -5.73 -4.31
CA LEU A 199 -1.62 -5.26 -4.13
C LEU A 199 -1.52 -3.74 -4.08
N ALA A 200 -2.27 -3.03 -4.94
CA ALA A 200 -2.36 -1.58 -4.91
C ALA A 200 -3.07 -1.09 -3.64
N ASP A 201 -4.20 -1.68 -3.30
CA ASP A 201 -4.99 -1.33 -2.11
C ASP A 201 -4.15 -1.52 -0.83
N GLY A 202 -3.43 -2.64 -0.74
CA GLY A 202 -2.49 -2.90 0.37
C GLY A 202 -1.31 -1.93 0.41
N TYR A 203 -0.84 -1.43 -0.74
CA TYR A 203 0.21 -0.40 -0.80
C TYR A 203 -0.31 0.94 -0.27
N GLU A 204 -1.51 1.35 -0.67
CA GLU A 204 -2.14 2.59 -0.19
C GLU A 204 -2.44 2.51 1.32
N ALA A 205 -3.02 1.41 1.77
CA ALA A 205 -3.26 1.19 3.19
C ALA A 205 -1.97 1.22 4.02
N LEU A 206 -0.86 0.68 3.49
CA LEU A 206 0.45 0.78 4.13
C LEU A 206 0.93 2.23 4.27
N LEU A 207 0.71 3.07 3.26
CA LEU A 207 1.05 4.50 3.34
C LEU A 207 0.27 5.20 4.46
N ALA A 208 -1.03 4.90 4.57
CA ALA A 208 -1.86 5.42 5.65
C ALA A 208 -1.35 4.95 7.02
N ALA A 209 -0.97 3.68 7.17
CA ALA A 209 -0.41 3.17 8.42
C ALA A 209 0.89 3.89 8.81
N ILE A 210 1.82 4.11 7.88
CA ILE A 210 3.06 4.87 8.14
C ILE A 210 2.72 6.30 8.58
N TYR A 211 1.75 6.94 7.92
CA TYR A 211 1.30 8.28 8.27
C TYR A 211 0.65 8.35 9.65
N LEU A 212 -0.19 7.38 10.00
CA LEU A 212 -0.86 7.34 11.31
C LEU A 212 0.13 7.06 12.46
N ASP A 213 1.17 6.26 12.23
CA ASP A 213 2.19 5.94 13.24
C ASP A 213 3.27 7.03 13.40
N GLY A 214 3.67 7.65 12.27
CA GLY A 214 4.85 8.51 12.19
C GLY A 214 4.60 9.96 11.78
N GLY A 215 3.41 10.27 11.26
CA GLY A 215 3.07 11.57 10.69
C GLY A 215 3.47 11.73 9.21
N ILE A 216 3.33 12.95 8.69
CA ILE A 216 3.53 13.25 7.27
C ILE A 216 4.98 13.10 6.81
N GLU A 217 5.97 13.41 7.65
CA GLU A 217 7.38 13.41 7.23
C GLU A 217 7.91 11.99 6.94
N PRO A 218 7.70 10.97 7.80
CA PRO A 218 8.08 9.60 7.46
C PRO A 218 7.36 9.07 6.20
N ALA A 219 6.06 9.36 6.07
CA ALA A 219 5.29 8.93 4.90
C ALA A 219 5.80 9.57 3.61
N ARG A 220 6.05 10.89 3.63
CA ARG A 220 6.65 11.64 2.51
C ARG A 220 8.03 11.08 2.16
N GLY A 221 8.87 10.81 3.16
CA GLY A 221 10.20 10.23 2.97
C GLY A 221 10.16 8.85 2.32
N PHE A 222 9.21 8.01 2.74
CA PHE A 222 8.95 6.71 2.13
C PHE A 222 8.52 6.86 0.66
N ILE A 223 7.48 7.64 0.38
CA ILE A 223 6.94 7.83 -0.99
C ILE A 223 8.03 8.38 -1.93
N THR A 224 8.75 9.42 -1.51
CA THR A 224 9.81 10.05 -2.31
C THR A 224 10.92 9.06 -2.67
N ARG A 225 11.26 8.15 -1.75
CA ARG A 225 12.26 7.11 -1.99
C ARG A 225 11.76 6.07 -2.98
N GLU A 226 10.56 5.52 -2.78
CA GLU A 226 10.01 4.47 -3.65
C GLU A 226 9.67 4.98 -5.07
N PHE A 227 9.31 6.26 -5.19
CA PHE A 227 8.98 6.88 -6.47
C PHE A 227 10.18 7.50 -7.20
N ARG A 228 11.37 7.50 -6.59
CA ARG A 228 12.59 8.11 -7.18
C ARG A 228 12.87 7.62 -8.59
N ASP A 229 12.84 6.30 -8.80
CA ASP A 229 13.15 5.70 -10.10
C ASP A 229 12.07 6.04 -11.14
N LEU A 230 10.80 6.09 -10.71
CA LEU A 230 9.67 6.47 -11.58
C LEU A 230 9.76 7.94 -11.99
N ILE A 231 10.10 8.85 -11.07
CA ILE A 231 10.31 10.26 -11.36
C ILE A 231 11.51 10.46 -12.30
N ALA A 232 12.61 9.73 -12.08
CA ALA A 232 13.75 9.75 -12.97
C ALA A 232 13.41 9.24 -14.39
N ASP A 233 12.48 8.28 -14.49
CA ASP A 233 11.97 7.77 -15.75
C ASP A 233 11.12 8.80 -16.50
N VAL A 234 10.21 9.49 -15.78
CA VAL A 234 9.44 10.63 -16.31
C VAL A 234 10.37 11.72 -16.85
N ARG A 235 11.48 12.02 -16.15
CA ARG A 235 12.45 13.02 -16.63
C ARG A 235 13.18 12.59 -17.90
N ARG A 236 13.43 11.29 -18.08
CA ARG A 236 14.09 10.75 -19.28
C ARG A 236 13.14 10.64 -20.47
N HIS A 237 11.90 10.25 -20.23
CA HIS A 237 10.96 9.84 -21.28
C HIS A 237 9.70 10.71 -21.38
N GLY A 238 9.56 11.76 -20.57
CA GLY A 238 8.40 12.65 -20.55
C GLY A 238 7.16 12.13 -19.82
N VAL A 239 6.07 12.89 -19.90
CA VAL A 239 4.78 12.64 -19.25
C VAL A 239 4.22 11.28 -19.63
N GLY A 240 4.15 10.39 -18.65
CA GLY A 240 3.56 9.06 -18.84
C GLY A 240 4.48 8.06 -19.51
N GLY A 241 5.82 8.19 -19.38
CA GLY A 241 6.81 7.19 -19.81
C GLY A 241 6.36 6.54 -21.11
N GLU A 242 6.23 7.40 -22.12
CA GLU A 242 5.13 7.30 -23.08
C GLU A 242 5.05 5.91 -23.68
N ASP A 243 3.82 5.40 -23.77
CA ASP A 243 3.50 4.40 -24.76
C ASP A 243 3.62 5.04 -26.15
N TYR A 244 4.86 5.36 -26.54
CA TYR A 244 5.22 5.86 -27.85
C TYR A 244 4.73 4.89 -28.92
N LYS A 245 4.57 3.60 -28.60
CA LYS A 245 3.90 2.65 -29.49
C LYS A 245 2.44 3.01 -29.72
N SER A 246 1.66 3.27 -28.67
CA SER A 246 0.28 3.70 -28.79
C SER A 246 0.17 5.07 -29.47
N ALA A 247 1.00 6.04 -29.09
CA ALA A 247 1.02 7.35 -29.73
C ALA A 247 1.40 7.28 -31.22
N LEU A 248 2.35 6.42 -31.59
CA LEU A 248 2.70 6.14 -32.99
C LEU A 248 1.56 5.45 -33.72
N GLN A 249 0.90 4.48 -33.08
CA GLN A 249 -0.25 3.79 -33.64
C GLN A 249 -1.41 4.76 -33.93
N GLU A 250 -1.76 5.62 -32.99
CA GLU A 250 -2.81 6.65 -33.19
C GLU A 250 -2.45 7.64 -34.30
N LEU A 251 -1.19 8.10 -34.34
CA LEU A 251 -0.72 8.99 -35.42
C LEU A 251 -0.80 8.31 -36.79
N LEU A 252 -0.39 7.06 -36.90
CA LEU A 252 -0.44 6.31 -38.16
C LEU A 252 -1.89 6.06 -38.59
N GLN A 253 -2.76 5.68 -37.65
CA GLN A 253 -4.18 5.50 -37.91
C GLN A 253 -4.85 6.80 -38.38
N SER A 254 -4.59 7.93 -37.73
CA SER A 254 -5.12 9.25 -38.15
C SER A 254 -4.65 9.71 -39.54
N ARG A 255 -3.58 9.11 -40.07
CA ARG A 255 -3.02 9.35 -41.41
C ARG A 255 -3.36 8.24 -42.42
N ASP A 256 -4.32 7.36 -42.09
CA ASP A 256 -4.68 6.18 -42.89
C ASP A 256 -3.46 5.32 -43.28
N GLN A 257 -2.52 5.16 -42.35
CA GLN A 257 -1.34 4.31 -42.51
C GLN A 257 -1.53 2.98 -41.75
N PRO A 258 -0.89 1.89 -42.23
CA PRO A 258 -0.90 0.63 -41.49
C PRO A 258 -0.19 0.75 -40.15
N LEU A 259 -0.52 -0.15 -39.23
CA LEU A 259 0.08 -0.23 -37.91
C LEU A 259 1.60 -0.44 -37.99
N PRO A 260 2.36 0.09 -37.01
CA PRO A 260 3.81 -0.06 -36.98
C PRO A 260 4.21 -1.50 -36.58
N GLU A 261 5.18 -2.07 -37.29
CA GLU A 261 5.82 -3.34 -36.93
C GLU A 261 7.15 -3.09 -36.21
N TYR A 262 7.43 -3.86 -35.15
CA TYR A 262 8.69 -3.77 -34.41
C TYR A 262 9.55 -4.99 -34.69
N ARG A 263 10.79 -4.79 -35.11
CA ARG A 263 11.74 -5.87 -35.43
C ARG A 263 12.99 -5.73 -34.58
N LEU A 264 13.32 -6.78 -33.83
CA LEU A 264 14.61 -6.87 -33.15
C LEU A 264 15.69 -7.12 -34.21
N VAL A 265 16.54 -6.13 -34.43
CA VAL A 265 17.60 -6.19 -35.46
C VAL A 265 18.93 -6.61 -34.89
N ASN A 266 19.19 -6.33 -33.61
CA ASN A 266 20.46 -6.67 -32.98
C ASN A 266 20.35 -6.84 -31.48
N THR A 267 21.36 -7.49 -30.89
CA THR A 267 21.55 -7.57 -29.44
C THR A 267 23.04 -7.45 -29.15
N LEU A 268 23.40 -6.40 -28.43
CA LEU A 268 24.78 -5.95 -28.20
C LEU A 268 25.15 -6.08 -26.72
N GLY A 269 26.43 -6.26 -26.42
CA GLY A 269 26.95 -6.26 -25.05
C GLY A 269 26.88 -7.60 -24.31
N PRO A 270 27.57 -7.71 -23.17
CA PRO A 270 27.61 -8.92 -22.34
C PRO A 270 26.27 -9.14 -21.63
N ASP A 271 25.99 -10.34 -21.15
CA ASP A 271 24.67 -10.69 -20.59
C ASP A 271 24.23 -9.81 -19.40
N HIS A 272 25.17 -9.26 -18.64
CA HIS A 272 24.91 -8.34 -17.52
C HIS A 272 24.77 -6.86 -17.93
N SER A 273 24.93 -6.54 -19.22
CA SER A 273 24.79 -5.18 -19.78
C SER A 273 24.35 -5.26 -21.24
N LYS A 274 23.31 -6.05 -21.49
CA LYS A 274 22.79 -6.34 -22.82
C LYS A 274 21.93 -5.18 -23.31
N LEU A 275 22.19 -4.71 -24.53
CA LEU A 275 21.42 -3.71 -25.24
C LEU A 275 20.66 -4.40 -26.38
N PHE A 276 19.39 -4.05 -26.55
CA PHE A 276 18.54 -4.53 -27.63
C PHE A 276 18.38 -3.41 -28.64
N GLU A 277 18.61 -3.69 -29.91
CA GLU A 277 18.38 -2.73 -30.99
C GLU A 277 17.10 -3.13 -31.73
N VAL A 278 16.14 -2.21 -31.80
CA VAL A 278 14.83 -2.43 -32.41
C VAL A 278 14.60 -1.40 -33.52
N GLU A 279 14.05 -1.88 -34.63
CA GLU A 279 13.60 -1.09 -35.77
C GLU A 279 12.08 -1.02 -35.82
N VAL A 280 11.53 0.16 -36.09
CA VAL A 280 10.11 0.37 -36.44
C VAL A 280 9.98 0.37 -37.95
N VAL A 281 9.06 -0.44 -38.46
CA VAL A 281 8.75 -0.57 -39.87
C VAL A 281 7.30 -0.17 -40.12
N VAL A 282 7.07 0.70 -41.10
CA VAL A 282 5.73 1.13 -41.52
C VAL A 282 5.64 0.95 -43.03
N ARG A 283 4.57 0.31 -43.53
CA ARG A 283 4.41 -0.03 -44.96
C ARG A 283 5.56 -0.88 -45.54
N GLY A 284 6.21 -1.69 -44.70
CA GLY A 284 7.35 -2.50 -45.11
C GLY A 284 8.68 -1.73 -45.20
N GLU A 285 8.68 -0.42 -44.94
CA GLU A 285 9.89 0.41 -44.94
C GLU A 285 10.36 0.75 -43.51
N PRO A 286 11.67 0.71 -43.25
CA PRO A 286 12.21 1.06 -41.94
C PRO A 286 12.12 2.57 -41.69
N LEU A 287 11.39 2.95 -40.64
CA LEU A 287 11.13 4.35 -40.28
C LEU A 287 12.15 4.87 -39.28
N SER A 288 12.46 4.11 -38.23
CA SER A 288 13.40 4.49 -37.17
C SER A 288 14.04 3.25 -36.54
N ARG A 289 15.17 3.48 -35.85
CA ARG A 289 15.88 2.49 -35.02
C ARG A 289 16.30 3.13 -33.72
N ALA A 290 16.24 2.36 -32.64
CA ALA A 290 16.79 2.75 -31.36
C ALA A 290 17.28 1.55 -30.55
N THR A 291 18.08 1.84 -29.53
CA THR A 291 18.60 0.84 -28.59
C THR A 291 18.03 1.05 -27.20
N GLY A 292 17.76 -0.03 -26.47
CA GLY A 292 17.33 0.01 -25.08
C GLY A 292 17.93 -1.10 -24.23
N SER A 293 17.87 -0.92 -22.92
CA SER A 293 18.33 -1.87 -21.90
C SER A 293 17.47 -3.13 -21.80
N SER A 294 16.26 -3.08 -22.35
CA SER A 294 15.36 -4.21 -22.56
C SER A 294 14.72 -4.12 -23.94
N LYS A 295 14.10 -5.21 -24.42
CA LYS A 295 13.35 -5.17 -25.69
C LYS A 295 12.23 -4.12 -25.64
N LYS A 296 11.51 -4.04 -24.53
CA LYS A 296 10.41 -3.08 -24.35
C LYS A 296 10.92 -1.64 -24.41
N ASP A 297 12.03 -1.37 -23.72
CA ASP A 297 12.71 -0.06 -23.71
C ASP A 297 13.15 0.33 -25.13
N ALA A 298 13.81 -0.59 -25.84
CA ALA A 298 14.26 -0.38 -27.22
C ALA A 298 13.10 -0.10 -28.18
N GLU A 299 11.96 -0.79 -28.01
CA GLU A 299 10.78 -0.55 -28.82
C GLU A 299 10.14 0.82 -28.55
N GLN A 300 10.08 1.26 -27.29
CA GLN A 300 9.55 2.58 -26.93
C GLN A 300 10.44 3.69 -27.50
N GLU A 301 11.76 3.57 -27.37
CA GLU A 301 12.70 4.53 -27.97
C GLU A 301 12.64 4.54 -29.50
N ALA A 302 12.44 3.39 -30.13
CA ALA A 302 12.28 3.32 -31.58
C ALA A 302 10.97 4.01 -32.01
N ALA A 303 9.89 3.81 -31.27
CA ALA A 303 8.61 4.50 -31.51
C ALA A 303 8.70 6.02 -31.28
N ARG A 304 9.43 6.46 -30.25
CA ARG A 304 9.74 7.86 -29.98
C ARG A 304 10.47 8.51 -31.16
N ALA A 305 11.53 7.87 -31.65
CA ALA A 305 12.28 8.33 -32.81
C ALA A 305 11.45 8.35 -34.10
N ALA A 306 10.50 7.41 -34.28
CA ALA A 306 9.56 7.42 -35.40
C ALA A 306 8.60 8.62 -35.33
N LEU A 307 8.05 8.89 -34.14
CA LEU A 307 7.17 10.03 -33.90
C LEU A 307 7.87 11.37 -34.19
N GLU A 308 9.12 11.54 -33.76
CA GLU A 308 9.93 12.75 -34.06
C GLU A 308 10.13 12.95 -35.57
N LYS A 309 10.47 11.88 -36.30
CA LYS A 309 10.60 11.93 -37.76
C LYS A 309 9.30 12.29 -38.47
N LEU A 310 8.16 11.77 -38.00
CA LEU A 310 6.85 12.02 -38.60
C LEU A 310 6.24 13.39 -38.26
N LYS A 311 6.76 14.05 -37.21
CA LYS A 311 6.40 15.41 -36.77
C LYS A 311 7.31 16.49 -37.36
N SER A 312 8.51 16.13 -37.80
CA SER A 312 9.42 17.05 -38.49
C SER A 312 8.96 17.26 -39.95
N PRO A 313 8.86 18.51 -40.44
CA PRO A 313 8.33 18.84 -41.77
C PRO A 313 9.21 18.38 -42.93
#